data_AF-A0A0F9KWL5-F1
#
_entry.id   AF-A0A0F9KWL5-F1
#
_cell.length_a   1.000
_cell.length_b   1.000
_cell.length_c   1.000
_cell.angle_alpha   90.00
_cell.angle_beta   90.00
_cell.angle_gamma   90.00
#
_symmetry.space_group_name_H-M   'P 1'
#
loop_
_entity.id
_entity.type
_entity.pdbx_description
1 polymer ?
#
loop_
_entity_poly.entity_id
_entity_poly.type
_entity_poly.pdbx_seq_one_letter_code
_entity_poly.pdbx_strand_id
1 'polypeptide(L)'
;MFERKYKIENGLLVKRESGIPLPDDEPFFMLRAQDAKALPVLLAYQAIVNTMEMKKAVGVCVEDFRKFAEMNPEKMAEPTP
;
A
#
# COMPACT_ATOMS: atom_id res chain seq x y z
N MET A 1 15.79 -4.48 -3.76
CA MET A 1 14.38 -4.88 -3.53
C MET A 1 13.85 -3.96 -2.43
N PHE A 2 12.78 -3.20 -2.66
CA PHE A 2 12.23 -2.32 -1.61
C PHE A 2 11.48 -3.22 -0.62
N GLU A 3 12.02 -3.38 0.59
CA GLU A 3 11.34 -4.16 1.62
C GLU A 3 10.12 -3.38 2.14
N ARG A 4 9.00 -4.08 2.36
CA ARG A 4 7.77 -3.44 2.87
C ARG A 4 7.99 -2.91 4.27
N LYS A 5 7.65 -1.65 4.51
CA LYS A 5 7.87 -0.95 5.80
C LYS A 5 7.26 -1.67 7.02
N TYR A 6 6.17 -2.40 6.83
CA TYR A 6 5.46 -3.11 7.90
C TYR A 6 5.48 -4.62 7.68
N LYS A 7 5.35 -5.36 8.78
CA LYS A 7 5.08 -6.81 8.83
C LYS A 7 3.91 -7.06 9.76
N ILE A 8 3.30 -8.23 9.64
CA ILE A 8 2.33 -8.70 10.63
C ILE A 8 3.08 -9.56 11.64
N GLU A 9 2.95 -9.24 12.92
CA GLU A 9 3.55 -9.99 14.02
C GLU A 9 2.56 -10.02 15.19
N ASN A 10 2.21 -11.21 15.68
CA ASN A 10 1.22 -11.42 16.75
C ASN A 10 -0.13 -10.70 16.51
N GLY A 11 -0.57 -10.63 15.26
CA GLY A 11 -1.82 -9.96 14.87
C GLY A 11 -1.72 -8.44 14.74
N LEU A 12 -0.56 -7.84 14.98
CA LEU A 12 -0.32 -6.40 14.90
C LEU A 12 0.45 -6.03 13.64
N LEU A 13 0.19 -4.83 13.10
CA LEU A 13 1.04 -4.21 12.09
C LEU A 13 2.27 -3.60 12.77
N VAL A 14 3.45 -4.14 12.50
CA VAL A 14 4.69 -3.75 13.16
C VAL A 14 5.66 -3.14 12.16
N LYS A 15 6.23 -1.97 12.47
CA LYS A 15 7.31 -1.37 11.67
C LYS A 15 8.51 -2.30 11.66
N ARG A 16 8.98 -2.73 10.49
CA ARG A 16 10.09 -3.68 10.38
C ARG A 16 11.38 -3.17 11.02
N GLU A 17 11.67 -1.90 10.80
CA GLU A 17 12.90 -1.26 11.26
C GLU A 17 12.97 -1.15 12.79
N SER A 18 11.88 -0.73 13.44
CA SER A 18 11.88 -0.45 14.87
C SER A 18 11.30 -1.57 15.73
N GLY A 19 10.56 -2.51 15.15
CA GLY A 19 9.80 -3.51 15.90
C GLY A 19 8.60 -2.93 16.68
N ILE A 20 8.30 -1.64 16.50
CA ILE A 20 7.22 -0.96 17.21
C ILE A 20 5.89 -1.19 16.47
N PRO A 21 4.83 -1.64 17.15
CA PRO A 21 3.50 -1.78 16.55
C PRO A 21 2.93 -0.41 16.16
N LEU A 22 2.04 -0.40 15.18
CA LEU A 22 1.21 0.75 14.89
C LEU A 22 0.34 1.03 16.13
N PRO A 23 0.26 2.28 16.61
CA PRO A 23 -0.55 2.62 17.79
C PRO A 23 -2.03 2.32 17.57
N ASP A 24 -2.73 1.86 18.62
CA ASP A 24 -4.16 1.55 18.56
C ASP A 24 -5.03 2.80 18.38
N ASP A 25 -4.51 3.98 18.73
CA ASP A 25 -5.17 5.27 18.62
C ASP A 25 -4.88 6.00 17.30
N GLU A 26 -4.07 5.42 16.41
CA GLU A 26 -3.78 5.96 15.08
C GLU A 26 -4.78 5.39 14.05
N PRO A 27 -5.64 6.21 13.43
CA PRO A 27 -6.52 5.74 12.36
C PRO A 27 -5.71 5.17 11.19
N PHE A 28 -6.02 3.92 10.83
CA PHE A 28 -5.37 3.20 9.76
C PHE A 28 -6.37 2.79 8.68
N PHE A 29 -5.95 2.85 7.42
CA PHE A 29 -6.69 2.30 6.29
C PHE A 29 -5.77 1.44 5.41
N MET A 30 -6.34 0.43 4.77
CA MET A 30 -5.63 -0.50 3.90
C MET A 30 -6.22 -0.45 2.49
N LEU A 31 -5.34 -0.36 1.49
CA LEU A 31 -5.69 -0.58 0.09
C LEU A 31 -5.25 -1.97 -0.31
N ARG A 32 -6.14 -2.77 -0.90
CA ARG A 32 -5.80 -4.09 -1.45
C ARG A 32 -5.59 -3.95 -2.95
N ALA A 33 -4.69 -4.76 -3.51
CA ALA A 33 -4.41 -4.74 -4.95
C ALA A 33 -5.62 -5.09 -5.82
N GLN A 34 -6.57 -5.86 -5.29
CA GLN A 34 -7.82 -6.19 -5.97
C GLN A 34 -8.83 -5.03 -5.99
N ASP A 35 -8.66 -3.99 -5.16
CA ASP A 35 -9.58 -2.87 -5.13
C ASP A 35 -9.31 -1.97 -6.35
N ALA A 36 -10.25 -1.94 -7.31
CA ALA A 36 -10.08 -1.27 -8.59
C ALA A 36 -9.78 0.24 -8.47
N LYS A 37 -10.15 0.86 -7.35
CA LYS A 37 -9.90 2.28 -7.06
C LYS A 37 -8.59 2.55 -6.31
N ALA A 38 -7.87 1.52 -5.87
CA ALA A 38 -6.62 1.71 -5.13
C ALA A 38 -5.50 2.34 -5.98
N LEU A 39 -5.41 1.97 -7.26
CA LEU A 39 -4.37 2.49 -8.15
C LEU A 39 -4.48 4.02 -8.36
N PRO A 40 -5.66 4.60 -8.66
CA PRO A 40 -5.85 6.06 -8.66
C PRO A 40 -5.43 6.74 -7.35
N VAL A 41 -5.74 6.15 -6.19
CA VAL A 41 -5.38 6.70 -4.87
C VAL A 41 -3.85 6.71 -4.69
N LEU A 42 -3.17 5.63 -5.07
CA LEU A 42 -1.70 5.54 -4.99
C LEU A 42 -1.01 6.56 -5.90
N LEU A 43 -1.54 6.78 -7.12
CA LEU A 43 -1.02 7.78 -8.05
C LEU A 43 -1.20 9.20 -7.50
N ALA A 44 -2.37 9.50 -6.93
CA ALA A 44 -2.61 10.78 -6.28
C ALA A 44 -1.67 10.99 -5.08
N TYR A 45 -1.47 9.95 -4.25
CA TYR A 45 -0.53 10.00 -3.14
C TYR A 45 0.92 10.23 -3.60
N GLN A 46 1.35 9.53 -4.66
CA GLN A 46 2.68 9.73 -5.25
C GLN A 46 2.92 11.17 -5.73
N ALA A 47 1.87 11.84 -6.22
CA ALA A 47 1.97 13.21 -6.72
C ALA A 47 2.24 14.23 -5.60
N ILE A 48 1.78 13.96 -4.37
CA ILE A 48 1.82 14.92 -3.25
C ILE A 48 2.96 14.70 -2.25
N VAL A 49 3.73 13.60 -2.35
CA VAL A 49 4.88 13.37 -1.46
C VAL A 49 6.09 14.26 -1.81
N ASN A 50 6.84 14.67 -0.78
CA ASN A 50 7.80 15.78 -0.88
C ASN A 50 9.22 15.39 -1.34
N THR A 51 9.60 14.11 -1.27
CA THR A 51 10.97 13.68 -1.62
C THR A 51 10.99 12.69 -2.77
N MET A 52 12.08 12.70 -3.54
CA MET A 52 12.28 11.73 -4.63
C MET A 52 12.33 10.29 -4.13
N GLU A 53 12.84 10.07 -2.92
CA GLU A 53 12.85 8.76 -2.27
C GLU A 53 11.44 8.26 -1.97
N MET A 54 10.58 9.11 -1.40
CA MET A 54 9.17 8.78 -1.16
C MET A 54 8.44 8.50 -2.49
N LYS A 55 8.67 9.31 -3.53
CA LYS A 55 8.08 9.09 -4.86
C LYS A 55 8.47 7.73 -5.44
N LYS A 56 9.74 7.33 -5.28
CA LYS A 56 10.24 6.01 -5.70
C LYS A 56 9.58 4.88 -4.91
N ALA A 57 9.48 5.01 -3.58
CA ALA A 57 8.86 4.01 -2.72
C ALA A 57 7.37 3.78 -3.05
N VAL A 58 6.61 4.86 -3.26
CA VAL A 58 5.20 4.77 -3.71
C VAL A 58 5.12 4.21 -5.12
N GLY A 59 6.06 4.58 -6.00
CA GLY A 59 6.13 4.06 -7.38
C GLY A 59 6.28 2.54 -7.44
N VAL A 60 7.07 1.93 -6.55
CA VAL A 60 7.15 0.46 -6.45
C VAL A 60 5.78 -0.14 -6.13
N CYS A 61 5.01 0.48 -5.22
CA CYS A 61 3.67 0.02 -4.89
C CYS A 61 2.69 0.16 -6.06
N VAL A 62 2.77 1.26 -6.81
CA VAL A 62 1.98 1.48 -8.04
C VAL A 62 2.23 0.36 -9.04
N GLU A 63 3.49 0.01 -9.29
CA GLU A 63 3.85 -1.06 -10.22
C GLU A 63 3.38 -2.45 -9.75
N ASP A 64 3.43 -2.73 -8.45
CA ASP A 64 2.90 -3.98 -7.91
C ASP A 64 1.39 -4.08 -8.08
N PHE A 65 0.65 -2.99 -7.89
CA PHE A 65 -0.79 -2.94 -8.08
C PHE A 65 -1.17 -3.09 -9.57
N ARG A 66 -0.43 -2.45 -10.49
CA ARG A 66 -0.61 -2.61 -11.93
C ARG A 66 -0.42 -4.06 -12.36
N LYS A 67 0.71 -4.67 -11.97
CA LYS A 67 1.00 -6.08 -12.28
C LYS A 67 -0.06 -7.01 -11.73
N PHE A 68 -0.51 -6.79 -10.49
CA PHE A 68 -1.60 -7.59 -9.92
C PHE A 68 -2.87 -7.52 -10.77
N ALA A 69 -3.29 -6.31 -11.16
CA ALA A 69 -4.49 -6.11 -11.97
C ALA A 69 -4.37 -6.71 -13.37
N GLU A 70 -3.21 -6.57 -14.03
CA GLU A 70 -2.94 -7.18 -15.33
C GLU A 70 -2.95 -8.71 -15.28
N MET A 71 -2.42 -9.29 -14.20
CA MET A 71 -2.34 -10.75 -14.03
C MET A 71 -3.63 -11.38 -13.48
N ASN A 72 -4.52 -10.59 -12.89
CA ASN A 72 -5.74 -11.08 -12.22
C ASN A 72 -6.96 -10.20 -12.50
N PRO A 73 -7.29 -9.92 -13.78
CA PRO A 73 -8.40 -9.03 -14.13
C PRO A 73 -9.74 -9.48 -13.52
N GLU A 74 -9.95 -10.78 -13.35
CA GLU A 74 -11.14 -11.39 -12.76
C GLU A 74 -11.30 -11.16 -11.26
N LYS A 75 -10.21 -10.82 -10.56
CA LYS A 75 -10.23 -10.54 -9.11
C LYS A 75 -10.47 -9.06 -8.81
N MET A 76 -10.41 -8.20 -9.83
CA MET A 76 -10.56 -6.76 -9.65
C MET A 76 -12.01 -6.44 -9.27
N ALA A 77 -12.20 -5.78 -8.13
CA ALA A 77 -13.49 -5.44 -7.59
C ALA A 77 -13.59 -3.94 -7.33
N GLU A 78 -14.74 -3.33 -7.65
CA GLU A 78 -15.05 -2.01 -7.12
C GLU A 78 -15.45 -2.14 -5.64
N PRO A 79 -15.04 -1.19 -4.77
CA PRO A 79 -15.51 -1.15 -3.40
C PRO A 79 -17.04 -1.03 -3.40
N THR A 80 -17.74 -1.99 -2.81
CA THR A 80 -19.18 -1.87 -2.57
C THR A 80 -19.41 -1.12 -1.25
N PRO A 81 -20.52 -0.37 -1.12
CA PRO A 81 -20.91 0.31 0.12
C PRO A 81 -21.00 -0.64 1.32
#